data_AF-A0A7V9MH02-F1
#
_entry.id   AF-A0A7V9MH02-F1
#
_cell.length_a   1.000
_cell.length_b   1.000
_cell.length_c   1.000
_cell.angle_alpha   90.00
_cell.angle_beta   90.00
_cell.angle_gamma   90.00
#
_symmetry.space_group_name_H-M   'P 1'
#
loop_
_entity.id
_entity.type
_entity.pdbx_description
1 polymer ?
#
loop_
_entity_poly.entity_id
_entity_poly.type
_entity_poly.pdbx_seq_one_letter_code
_entity_poly.pdbx_strand_id
1 'polypeptide(L)'
;MPAAGVVLVVAVLLIVLALVYFLVATIVALWRVTAGLDEVIAGVGEIVRKSEPVNDVVSAINEQLDAGVDLLEGLLVKKAGMSDAMGLIEGAYPGAAAAGLRNFPESTDVEAPRIGEIYTRGTLSLARLGREAPIAALSPQGAVLRNVEGGSLAARELYPDVRHTSPENLPRSPAIGVDAPDQYERRDDIGAPRKRLPARRP
;
A
#
# COMPACT_ATOMS: atom_id res chain seq x y z
N MET A 1 -68.69 52.72 -2.07
CA MET A 1 -67.24 52.64 -1.78
C MET A 1 -66.47 53.07 -3.02
N PRO A 2 -65.39 53.85 -2.90
CA PRO A 2 -64.62 54.27 -4.08
C PRO A 2 -63.99 53.04 -4.75
N ALA A 3 -64.06 52.97 -6.08
CA ALA A 3 -63.57 51.83 -6.87
C ALA A 3 -62.09 51.47 -6.55
N ALA A 4 -61.26 52.49 -6.30
CA ALA A 4 -59.86 52.32 -5.90
C ALA A 4 -59.69 51.53 -4.58
N GLY A 5 -60.60 51.70 -3.61
CA GLY A 5 -60.54 51.00 -2.33
C GLY A 5 -60.84 49.51 -2.48
N VAL A 6 -61.80 49.15 -3.34
CA VAL A 6 -62.16 47.75 -3.61
C VAL A 6 -61.00 47.03 -4.30
N VAL A 7 -60.36 47.68 -5.28
CA VAL A 7 -59.19 47.11 -5.98
C VAL A 7 -58.03 46.84 -5.03
N LEU A 8 -57.72 47.78 -4.14
CA LEU A 8 -56.64 47.61 -3.16
C LEU A 8 -56.92 46.45 -2.20
N VAL A 9 -58.15 46.34 -1.69
CA VAL A 9 -58.54 45.22 -0.81
C VAL A 9 -58.39 43.88 -1.52
N VAL A 10 -58.88 43.77 -2.77
CA VAL A 10 -58.75 42.53 -3.56
C VAL A 10 -57.28 42.20 -3.82
N ALA A 11 -56.46 43.19 -4.19
CA ALA A 11 -55.04 42.98 -4.44
C ALA A 11 -54.29 42.48 -3.19
N VAL A 12 -54.54 43.09 -2.03
CA VAL A 12 -53.95 42.65 -0.76
C VAL A 12 -54.41 41.23 -0.41
N LEU A 13 -55.69 40.92 -0.61
CA LEU A 13 -56.24 39.60 -0.32
C LEU A 13 -55.57 38.52 -1.19
N LEU A 14 -55.36 38.81 -2.47
CA LEU A 14 -54.64 37.91 -3.38
C LEU A 14 -53.18 37.71 -2.99
N ILE A 15 -52.48 38.77 -2.56
CA ILE A 15 -51.10 38.67 -2.07
C ILE A 15 -51.03 37.80 -0.81
N VAL A 16 -51.93 38.03 0.15
CA VAL A 16 -52.00 37.23 1.38
C VAL A 16 -52.27 35.76 1.05
N LEU A 17 -53.20 35.49 0.13
CA LEU A 17 -53.52 34.12 -0.29
C LEU A 17 -52.31 33.45 -0.96
N ALA A 18 -51.59 34.16 -1.83
CA ALA A 18 -50.36 33.68 -2.45
C ALA A 18 -49.27 33.36 -1.42
N LEU A 19 -49.10 34.23 -0.41
CA LEU A 19 -48.14 34.00 0.68
C LEU A 19 -48.50 32.76 1.51
N VAL A 20 -49.78 32.61 1.87
CA VAL A 20 -50.26 31.43 2.62
C VAL A 20 -50.03 30.16 1.81
N TYR A 21 -50.36 30.17 0.52
CA TYR A 21 -50.12 29.02 -0.35
C TYR A 21 -48.62 28.67 -0.43
N PHE A 22 -47.76 29.66 -0.62
CA PHE A 22 -46.31 29.48 -0.65
C PHE A 22 -45.77 28.90 0.67
N LEU A 23 -46.24 29.40 1.82
CA LEU A 23 -45.86 28.90 3.14
C LEU A 23 -46.28 27.43 3.33
N VAL A 24 -47.52 27.09 2.99
CA VAL A 24 -48.02 25.71 3.08
C VAL A 24 -47.23 24.78 2.17
N ALA A 25 -46.97 25.18 0.92
CA ALA A 25 -46.15 24.41 -0.02
C ALA A 25 -44.74 24.16 0.53
N THR A 26 -44.13 25.18 1.14
CA THR A 26 -42.80 25.09 1.74
C THR A 26 -42.79 24.12 2.93
N ILE A 27 -43.81 24.17 3.81
CA ILE A 27 -43.94 23.24 4.94
C ILE A 27 -44.06 21.80 4.44
N VAL A 28 -44.89 21.56 3.43
CA VAL A 28 -45.05 20.21 2.83
C VAL A 28 -43.74 19.73 2.21
N ALA A 29 -42.98 20.61 1.56
CA ALA A 29 -41.67 20.27 1.01
C ALA A 29 -40.69 19.89 2.12
N LEU A 30 -40.63 20.66 3.21
CA LEU A 30 -39.78 20.35 4.36
C LEU A 30 -40.14 19.01 5.01
N TRP A 31 -41.43 18.70 5.15
CA TRP A 31 -41.89 17.40 5.67
C TRP A 31 -41.42 16.23 4.81
N ARG A 32 -41.45 16.37 3.48
CA ARG A 32 -40.92 15.34 2.56
C ARG A 32 -39.42 15.13 2.74
N VAL A 33 -38.67 16.21 2.92
CA VAL A 33 -37.21 16.14 3.16
C VAL A 33 -36.93 15.45 4.50
N THR A 34 -37.65 15.80 5.57
CA THR A 34 -37.50 15.15 6.87
C THR A 34 -37.80 13.65 6.79
N ALA A 35 -38.89 13.26 6.14
CA ALA A 35 -39.24 11.85 5.97
C ALA A 35 -38.19 11.08 5.15
N GLY A 36 -37.69 11.68 4.05
CA GLY A 36 -36.60 11.08 3.26
C GLY A 36 -35.30 10.98 4.05
N LEU A 37 -35.01 11.94 4.94
CA LEU A 37 -33.85 11.90 5.81
C LEU A 37 -33.96 10.78 6.86
N ASP A 38 -35.14 10.57 7.43
CA ASP A 38 -35.39 9.48 8.39
C ASP A 38 -35.15 8.09 7.75
N GLU A 39 -35.55 7.91 6.49
CA GLU A 39 -35.28 6.68 5.73
C GLU A 39 -33.77 6.46 5.52
N VAL A 40 -33.03 7.50 5.14
CA VAL A 40 -31.58 7.43 4.97
C VAL A 40 -30.89 7.13 6.31
N ILE A 41 -31.31 7.77 7.41
CA ILE A 41 -30.78 7.52 8.75
C ILE A 41 -31.00 6.07 9.16
N ALA A 42 -32.18 5.51 8.89
CA ALA A 42 -32.47 4.11 9.17
C ALA A 42 -31.53 3.17 8.39
N GLY A 43 -31.30 3.46 7.10
CA GLY A 43 -30.36 2.71 6.27
C GLY A 43 -28.91 2.78 6.78
N VAL A 44 -28.43 3.96 7.16
CA VAL A 44 -27.09 4.14 7.77
C VAL A 44 -26.98 3.36 9.10
N GLY A 45 -28.02 3.39 9.92
CA GLY A 45 -28.06 2.60 11.16
C GLY A 45 -27.95 1.10 10.93
N GLU A 46 -28.56 0.57 9.86
CA GLU A 46 -28.42 -0.83 9.46
C GLU A 46 -27.00 -1.16 8.97
N ILE A 47 -26.37 -0.26 8.19
CA ILE A 47 -24.98 -0.41 7.76
C ILE A 47 -24.06 -0.50 8.98
N VAL A 48 -24.21 0.38 9.96
CA VAL A 48 -23.40 0.36 11.19
C VAL A 48 -23.54 -0.98 11.92
N ARG A 49 -24.77 -1.49 12.09
CA ARG A 49 -24.99 -2.82 12.72
C ARG A 49 -24.39 -3.96 11.91
N LYS A 50 -24.47 -3.91 10.57
CA LYS A 50 -23.87 -4.92 9.69
C LYS A 50 -22.33 -4.85 9.67
N SER A 51 -21.77 -3.68 9.91
CA SER A 51 -20.32 -3.45 9.98
C SER A 51 -19.74 -3.65 11.38
N GLU A 52 -20.56 -3.74 12.43
CA GLU A 52 -20.12 -3.98 13.80
C GLU A 52 -19.21 -5.22 13.92
N PRO A 53 -19.52 -6.40 13.34
CA PRO A 53 -18.62 -7.56 13.41
C PRO A 53 -17.29 -7.35 12.69
N VAL A 54 -17.25 -6.45 11.70
CA VAL A 54 -16.02 -6.14 10.96
C VAL A 54 -15.11 -5.24 11.80
N ASN A 55 -15.67 -4.41 12.68
CA ASN A 55 -14.90 -3.51 13.53
C ASN A 55 -13.97 -4.25 14.49
N ASP A 56 -14.45 -5.35 15.08
CA ASP A 56 -13.63 -6.20 15.96
C ASP A 56 -12.48 -6.86 15.20
N VAL A 57 -12.75 -7.32 13.96
CA VAL A 57 -11.73 -7.91 13.08
C VAL A 57 -10.68 -6.87 12.69
N VAL A 58 -11.11 -5.66 12.30
CA VAL A 58 -10.18 -4.57 11.95
C VAL A 58 -9.35 -4.15 13.16
N SER A 59 -9.96 -4.09 14.35
CA SER A 59 -9.25 -3.78 15.59
C SER A 59 -8.20 -4.83 15.91
N ALA A 60 -8.55 -6.12 15.81
CA ALA A 60 -7.61 -7.21 16.01
C ALA A 60 -6.47 -7.22 14.97
N ILE A 61 -6.78 -6.92 13.70
CA ILE A 61 -5.76 -6.79 12.65
C ILE A 61 -4.80 -5.65 12.97
N ASN A 62 -5.33 -4.48 13.35
CA ASN A 62 -4.49 -3.33 13.69
C ASN A 62 -3.59 -3.62 14.89
N GLU A 63 -4.13 -4.27 15.93
CA GLU A 63 -3.33 -4.69 17.09
C GLU A 63 -2.20 -5.66 16.70
N GLN A 64 -2.50 -6.65 15.85
CA GLN A 64 -1.50 -7.60 15.37
C GLN A 64 -0.46 -6.94 14.45
N LEU A 65 -0.88 -6.00 13.60
CA LEU A 65 0.02 -5.26 12.72
C LEU A 65 0.94 -4.36 13.53
N ASP A 66 0.43 -3.65 14.54
CA ASP A 66 1.26 -2.82 15.42
C ASP A 66 2.26 -3.69 16.19
N ALA A 67 1.83 -4.80 16.81
CA ALA A 67 2.74 -5.73 17.47
C ALA A 67 3.81 -6.30 16.52
N GLY A 68 3.42 -6.57 15.27
CA GLY A 68 4.34 -7.01 14.22
C GLY A 68 5.35 -5.93 13.84
N VAL A 69 4.91 -4.68 13.71
CA VAL A 69 5.79 -3.54 13.44
C VAL A 69 6.77 -3.33 14.59
N ASP A 70 6.31 -3.38 15.84
CA ASP A 70 7.17 -3.22 17.02
C ASP A 70 8.29 -4.27 17.04
N LEU A 71 7.96 -5.53 16.70
CA LEU A 71 8.93 -6.60 16.59
C LEU A 71 9.93 -6.34 15.46
N LEU A 72 9.47 -5.86 14.30
CA LEU A 72 10.33 -5.56 13.15
C LEU A 72 11.25 -4.37 13.42
N GLU A 73 10.75 -3.30 14.05
CA GLU A 73 11.55 -2.17 14.51
C GLU A 73 12.67 -2.67 15.45
N GLY A 74 12.30 -3.50 16.45
CA GLY A 74 13.25 -4.07 17.38
C GLY A 74 14.29 -4.99 16.74
N LEU A 75 13.87 -5.82 15.76
CA LEU A 75 14.80 -6.66 15.01
C LEU A 75 15.73 -5.83 14.13
N LEU A 76 15.22 -4.78 13.47
CA LEU A 76 16.02 -3.92 12.61
C LEU A 76 17.10 -3.20 13.43
N VAL A 77 16.73 -2.58 14.55
CA VAL A 77 17.70 -1.91 15.45
C VAL A 77 18.69 -2.92 16.03
N LYS A 78 18.24 -4.13 16.43
CA LYS A 78 19.13 -5.17 16.96
C LYS A 78 20.13 -5.71 15.95
N LYS A 79 19.78 -5.72 14.65
CA LYS A 79 20.61 -6.32 13.59
C LYS A 79 21.50 -5.30 12.86
N ALA A 80 20.98 -4.10 12.60
CA ALA A 80 21.69 -3.03 11.91
C ALA A 80 22.34 -2.04 12.89
N GLY A 81 21.79 -1.89 14.10
CA GLY A 81 22.11 -0.75 14.96
C GLY A 81 21.24 0.47 14.62
N MET A 82 21.10 1.40 15.56
CA MET A 82 20.16 2.53 15.45
C MET A 82 20.45 3.44 14.23
N SER A 83 21.70 3.86 14.07
CA SER A 83 22.13 4.72 12.97
C SER A 83 21.87 4.08 11.61
N ASP A 84 22.20 2.80 11.46
CA ASP A 84 22.04 2.12 10.18
C ASP A 84 20.58 1.78 9.89
N ALA A 85 19.80 1.44 10.91
CA ALA A 85 18.34 1.27 10.80
C ALA A 85 17.68 2.56 10.30
N MET A 86 18.07 3.72 10.85
CA MET A 86 17.61 5.03 10.42
C MET A 86 17.96 5.31 8.96
N GLY A 87 19.21 5.07 8.55
CA GLY A 87 19.62 5.27 7.16
C GLY A 87 18.95 4.30 6.17
N LEU A 88 18.63 3.08 6.59
CA LEU A 88 17.88 2.11 5.79
C LEU A 88 16.43 2.55 5.59
N ILE A 89 15.77 3.04 6.66
CA ILE A 89 14.41 3.57 6.57
C ILE A 89 14.40 4.83 5.73
N GLU A 90 15.32 5.78 5.95
CA GLU A 90 15.44 7.01 5.15
C GLU A 90 15.68 6.71 3.66
N GLY A 91 16.55 5.73 3.37
CA GLY A 91 16.81 5.29 2.01
C GLY A 91 15.61 4.59 1.35
N ALA A 92 14.80 3.86 2.12
CA ALA A 92 13.60 3.20 1.63
C ALA A 92 12.40 4.16 1.53
N TYR A 93 12.28 5.11 2.44
CA TYR A 93 11.18 6.05 2.62
C TYR A 93 11.73 7.40 3.11
N PRO A 94 12.07 8.33 2.21
CA PRO A 94 12.64 9.62 2.57
C PRO A 94 11.75 10.41 3.52
N GLY A 95 12.32 10.95 4.59
CA GLY A 95 11.64 11.69 5.64
C GLY A 95 10.91 10.83 6.68
N ALA A 96 10.97 9.50 6.57
CA ALA A 96 10.24 8.59 7.46
C ALA A 96 11.14 7.91 8.51
N ALA A 97 12.44 8.21 8.57
CA ALA A 97 13.38 7.50 9.44
C ALA A 97 12.96 7.50 10.93
N ALA A 98 12.80 8.69 11.52
CA ALA A 98 12.40 8.81 12.92
C ALA A 98 10.96 8.32 13.17
N ALA A 99 10.06 8.53 12.20
CA ALA A 99 8.68 8.06 12.29
C ALA A 99 8.56 6.53 12.15
N GLY A 100 9.54 5.88 11.51
CA GLY A 100 9.59 4.44 11.27
C GLY A 100 10.18 3.62 12.41
N LEU A 101 10.68 4.27 13.48
CA LEU A 101 11.19 3.63 14.69
C LEU A 101 10.44 4.18 15.92
N ARG A 102 9.13 3.93 15.95
CA ARG A 102 8.20 4.52 16.94
C ARG A 102 8.54 4.14 18.38
N ASN A 103 9.05 2.93 18.59
CA ASN A 103 9.44 2.44 19.91
C ASN A 103 10.84 2.86 20.36
N PHE A 104 11.56 3.62 19.53
CA PHE A 104 12.91 4.05 19.79
C PHE A 104 12.97 5.58 19.78
N PRO A 105 12.61 6.26 20.88
CA PRO A 105 12.59 7.73 20.93
C PRO A 105 13.95 8.36 20.66
N GLU A 106 15.04 7.65 20.98
CA GLU A 106 16.42 8.06 20.67
C GLU A 106 16.67 8.23 19.16
N SER A 107 15.81 7.66 18.29
CA SER A 107 15.89 7.80 16.84
C SER A 107 15.70 9.24 16.36
N THR A 108 15.03 10.10 17.12
CA THR A 108 14.85 11.52 16.74
C THR A 108 16.12 12.35 16.83
N ASP A 109 17.07 11.91 17.67
CA ASP A 109 18.32 12.63 17.93
C ASP A 109 19.47 12.15 17.02
N VAL A 110 19.23 11.11 16.21
CA VAL A 110 20.22 10.49 15.34
C VAL A 110 20.00 10.96 13.90
N GLU A 111 20.99 11.66 13.34
CA GLU A 111 20.99 12.02 11.92
C GLU A 111 21.16 10.76 11.07
N ALA A 112 20.18 10.48 10.20
CA ALA A 112 20.18 9.29 9.37
C ALA A 112 21.34 9.33 8.34
N PRO A 113 22.26 8.36 8.33
CA PRO A 113 23.31 8.29 7.33
C PRO A 113 22.70 8.05 5.93
N ARG A 114 23.38 8.54 4.89
CA ARG A 114 22.94 8.45 3.48
C ARG A 114 23.14 7.06 2.88
N ILE A 115 22.65 6.03 3.56
CA ILE A 115 22.80 4.63 3.16
C ILE A 115 22.17 4.40 1.78
N GLY A 116 21.06 5.07 1.43
CA GLY A 116 20.46 4.96 0.09
C GLY A 116 21.27 5.58 -1.06
N GLU A 117 22.26 6.42 -0.76
CA GLU A 117 23.21 6.97 -1.75
C GLU A 117 24.47 6.09 -1.84
N ILE A 118 24.88 5.46 -0.73
CA ILE A 118 26.11 4.67 -0.62
C ILE A 118 25.87 3.20 -1.04
N TYR A 119 24.75 2.62 -0.63
CA TYR A 119 24.29 1.31 -1.07
C TYR A 119 23.36 1.49 -2.26
N THR A 120 23.76 0.96 -3.41
CA THR A 120 23.05 1.17 -4.69
C THR A 120 21.58 0.75 -4.58
N ARG A 121 20.70 1.43 -5.34
CA ARG A 121 19.26 1.13 -5.44
C ARG A 121 18.92 -0.36 -5.52
N GLY A 122 19.80 -1.21 -6.06
CA GLY A 122 19.62 -2.67 -6.09
C GLY A 122 19.54 -3.36 -4.73
N THR A 123 20.21 -2.84 -3.70
CA THR A 123 20.17 -3.38 -2.32
C THR A 123 18.91 -2.94 -1.57
N LEU A 124 18.49 -1.69 -1.72
CA LEU A 124 17.20 -1.20 -1.25
C LEU A 124 16.03 -1.84 -2.00
N SER A 125 16.19 -2.11 -3.30
CA SER A 125 15.26 -2.92 -4.08
C SER A 125 15.22 -4.36 -3.57
N LEU A 126 16.32 -4.97 -3.13
CA LEU A 126 16.30 -6.29 -2.47
C LEU A 126 15.62 -6.27 -1.11
N ALA A 127 15.78 -5.21 -0.32
CA ALA A 127 15.03 -5.01 0.92
C ALA A 127 13.51 -4.84 0.65
N ARG A 128 13.14 -4.10 -0.42
CA ARG A 128 11.76 -3.97 -0.90
C ARG A 128 11.23 -5.29 -1.50
N LEU A 129 12.06 -6.02 -2.23
CA LEU A 129 11.77 -7.32 -2.83
C LEU A 129 11.79 -8.43 -1.78
N GLY A 130 12.25 -8.22 -0.54
CA GLY A 130 12.02 -9.18 0.55
C GLY A 130 10.54 -9.48 0.80
N ARG A 131 9.65 -8.58 0.34
CA ARG A 131 8.19 -8.77 0.33
C ARG A 131 7.67 -9.48 -0.94
N GLU A 132 8.47 -9.59 -2.02
CA GLU A 132 8.07 -10.15 -3.33
C GLU A 132 9.09 -11.10 -4.02
N ALA A 133 10.19 -11.50 -3.37
CA ALA A 133 11.27 -12.30 -3.95
C ALA A 133 11.10 -13.79 -3.63
N PRO A 134 11.19 -14.69 -4.63
CA PRO A 134 11.32 -16.13 -4.40
C PRO A 134 12.63 -16.55 -3.71
N ILE A 135 13.58 -15.64 -3.40
CA ILE A 135 14.97 -15.93 -2.99
C ILE A 135 15.18 -15.99 -1.46
N ALA A 136 14.12 -15.84 -0.65
CA ALA A 136 14.10 -16.51 0.67
C ALA A 136 14.20 -18.06 0.56
N ALA A 137 14.30 -18.59 -0.67
CA ALA A 137 14.57 -19.98 -0.99
C ALA A 137 16.06 -20.38 -1.12
N LEU A 138 17.06 -19.48 -1.21
CA LEU A 138 18.46 -19.89 -1.45
C LEU A 138 19.49 -18.90 -0.85
N SER A 139 19.81 -19.01 0.45
CA SER A 139 21.09 -18.53 0.99
C SER A 139 22.08 -19.70 0.99
N PRO A 140 23.20 -19.66 0.24
CA PRO A 140 24.05 -20.84 0.08
C PRO A 140 25.07 -21.07 1.22
N GLN A 141 25.17 -20.20 2.25
CA GLN A 141 26.19 -20.33 3.31
C GLN A 141 25.77 -19.95 4.75
N GLY A 142 24.48 -19.81 5.04
CA GLY A 142 23.99 -19.55 6.41
C GLY A 142 23.37 -20.78 7.08
N ALA A 143 23.57 -20.95 8.39
CA ALA A 143 22.91 -22.02 9.15
C ALA A 143 21.38 -21.90 9.07
N VAL A 144 20.72 -23.02 8.72
CA VAL A 144 19.28 -23.10 8.42
C VAL A 144 18.44 -22.93 9.68
N LEU A 145 17.61 -21.89 9.73
CA LEU A 145 16.65 -21.60 10.80
C LEU A 145 15.29 -22.32 10.60
N ARG A 146 15.29 -23.60 10.23
CA ARG A 146 14.04 -24.38 10.10
C ARG A 146 14.15 -25.68 10.87
N ASN A 147 13.24 -25.85 11.84
CA ASN A 147 13.01 -27.12 12.53
C ASN A 147 12.59 -28.17 11.48
N VAL A 148 13.47 -29.14 11.23
CA VAL A 148 13.40 -30.09 10.11
C VAL A 148 12.21 -31.07 10.26
N GLU A 149 11.78 -31.32 11.49
CA GLU A 149 10.75 -32.32 11.81
C GLU A 149 9.33 -31.80 11.55
N GLY A 150 9.05 -30.51 11.80
CA GLY A 150 7.68 -29.99 11.73
C GLY A 150 7.17 -29.66 10.32
N GLY A 151 8.05 -29.25 9.40
CA GLY A 151 7.62 -28.71 8.10
C GLY A 151 7.60 -29.73 6.95
N SER A 152 8.43 -30.76 7.01
CA SER A 152 8.64 -31.66 5.87
C SER A 152 7.71 -32.88 5.85
N LEU A 153 7.23 -33.34 7.02
CA LEU A 153 6.36 -34.51 7.11
C LEU A 153 4.93 -34.22 6.66
N ALA A 154 4.34 -33.10 7.09
CA ALA A 154 2.98 -32.72 6.69
C ALA A 154 2.84 -32.49 5.18
N ALA A 155 3.88 -31.92 4.55
CA ALA A 155 3.92 -31.73 3.10
C ALA A 155 4.10 -33.05 2.32
N ARG A 156 4.82 -34.02 2.89
CA ARG A 156 5.01 -35.37 2.32
C ARG A 156 3.79 -36.27 2.47
N GLU A 157 2.97 -36.07 3.50
CA GLU A 157 1.65 -36.71 3.62
C GLU A 157 0.66 -36.21 2.57
N LEU A 158 0.67 -34.90 2.29
CA LEU A 158 -0.20 -34.27 1.30
C LEU A 158 0.20 -34.61 -0.16
N TYR A 159 1.47 -34.90 -0.40
CA TYR A 159 1.99 -35.28 -1.72
C TYR A 159 2.90 -36.52 -1.61
N PRO A 160 2.32 -37.73 -1.60
CA PRO A 160 3.11 -38.95 -1.68
C PRO A 160 3.84 -38.97 -3.03
N ASP A 161 5.16 -39.02 -2.93
CA ASP A 161 6.15 -38.91 -4.00
C ASP A 161 5.92 -39.96 -5.11
N VAL A 162 5.16 -39.61 -6.15
CA VAL A 162 5.14 -40.39 -7.40
C VAL A 162 6.39 -40.01 -8.18
N ARG A 163 7.50 -40.61 -7.78
CA ARG A 163 8.80 -40.72 -8.48
C ARG A 163 8.86 -39.88 -9.75
N HIS A 164 9.39 -38.67 -9.63
CA HIS A 164 9.72 -37.86 -10.79
C HIS A 164 10.92 -38.51 -11.51
N THR A 165 10.65 -39.31 -12.55
CA THR A 165 11.66 -39.69 -13.54
C THR A 165 11.79 -38.52 -14.51
N SER A 166 12.72 -37.59 -14.27
CA SER A 166 13.03 -36.56 -15.26
C SER A 166 13.52 -37.21 -16.55
N PRO A 167 13.04 -36.80 -17.74
CA PRO A 167 13.72 -37.09 -18.99
C PRO A 167 14.99 -36.24 -19.10
N GLU A 168 16.11 -36.83 -19.53
CA GLU A 168 17.33 -36.08 -19.85
C GLU A 168 17.07 -35.14 -21.04
N ASN A 169 17.32 -33.85 -20.82
CA ASN A 169 17.30 -32.74 -21.79
C ASN A 169 15.92 -32.31 -22.33
N LEU A 170 15.25 -31.45 -21.57
CA LEU A 170 14.23 -30.57 -22.14
C LEU A 170 14.89 -29.44 -22.95
N PRO A 171 14.33 -29.05 -24.11
CA PRO A 171 14.82 -27.92 -24.88
C PRO A 171 14.71 -26.62 -24.07
N ARG A 172 15.77 -25.80 -24.07
CA ARG A 172 15.80 -24.53 -23.35
C ARG A 172 14.71 -23.60 -23.86
N SER A 173 14.03 -22.93 -22.93
CA SER A 173 13.04 -21.91 -23.24
C SER A 173 13.63 -20.81 -24.13
N PRO A 174 12.87 -20.25 -25.09
CA PRO A 174 13.37 -19.22 -25.99
C PRO A 174 13.80 -17.97 -25.20
N ALA A 175 14.94 -17.39 -25.57
CA ALA A 175 15.36 -16.10 -25.04
C ALA A 175 14.45 -14.99 -25.61
N ILE A 176 13.97 -14.09 -24.76
CA ILE A 176 13.17 -12.93 -25.18
C ILE A 176 14.03 -12.07 -26.12
N GLY A 177 13.55 -11.82 -27.35
CA GLY A 177 14.18 -10.93 -28.32
C GLY A 177 14.99 -11.59 -29.45
N VAL A 178 14.90 -12.92 -29.63
CA VAL A 178 15.61 -13.62 -30.73
C VAL A 178 15.12 -13.23 -32.13
N ASP A 179 13.84 -12.86 -32.27
CA ASP A 179 13.22 -12.46 -33.55
C ASP A 179 12.73 -11.01 -33.57
N ALA A 180 13.25 -10.16 -32.67
CA ALA A 180 12.85 -8.75 -32.65
C ALA A 180 13.43 -8.01 -33.87
N PRO A 181 12.65 -7.21 -34.61
CA PRO A 181 13.18 -6.43 -35.72
C PRO A 181 14.21 -5.41 -35.21
N ASP A 182 15.39 -5.36 -35.84
CA ASP A 182 16.45 -4.41 -35.53
C ASP A 182 15.99 -2.98 -35.90
N GLN A 183 15.44 -2.26 -34.93
CA GLN A 183 14.95 -0.88 -35.11
C GLN A 183 16.04 0.18 -34.95
N TYR A 184 17.26 -0.20 -34.57
CA TYR A 184 18.38 0.70 -34.34
C TYR A 184 19.66 0.16 -34.98
N GLU A 185 20.49 1.03 -35.57
CA GLU A 185 21.83 0.65 -36.00
C GLU A 185 22.64 0.15 -34.80
N ARG A 186 22.95 -1.15 -34.80
CA ARG A 186 23.86 -1.75 -33.82
C ARG A 186 25.26 -1.20 -34.10
N ARG A 187 25.75 -0.31 -33.25
CA ARG A 187 27.15 0.13 -33.30
C ARG A 187 28.05 -0.95 -32.73
N ASP A 188 29.13 -1.27 -33.44
CA ASP A 188 30.13 -2.30 -33.08
C ASP A 188 30.95 -1.96 -31.82
N ASP A 189 30.79 -0.75 -31.26
CA ASP A 189 31.47 -0.29 -30.05
C ASP A 189 30.72 -0.65 -28.76
N ILE A 190 29.44 -1.05 -28.85
CA ILE A 190 28.63 -1.40 -27.69
C ILE A 190 28.90 -2.86 -27.29
N GLY A 191 29.63 -3.03 -26.18
CA GLY A 191 29.94 -4.35 -25.59
C GLY A 191 31.38 -4.83 -25.80
N ALA A 192 32.18 -4.08 -26.55
CA ALA A 192 33.61 -4.38 -26.69
C ALA A 192 34.36 -4.11 -25.36
N PRO A 193 35.36 -4.95 -24.98
CA PRO A 193 36.19 -4.69 -23.81
C PRO A 193 36.93 -3.35 -23.97
N ARG A 194 36.87 -2.49 -22.93
CA ARG A 194 37.50 -1.16 -22.95
C ARG A 194 38.97 -1.26 -23.35
N LYS A 195 39.39 -0.47 -24.34
CA LYS A 195 40.80 -0.32 -24.76
C LYS A 195 41.63 0.13 -23.55
N ARG A 196 42.57 -0.71 -23.09
CA ARG A 196 43.49 -0.36 -21.99
C ARG A 196 44.37 0.82 -22.44
N LEU A 197 44.41 1.89 -21.65
CA LEU A 197 45.38 2.96 -21.87
C LEU A 197 46.81 2.41 -21.74
N PRO A 198 47.75 2.83 -22.61
CA PRO A 198 49.14 2.39 -22.50
C PRO A 198 49.75 2.89 -21.20
N ALA A 199 50.47 2.01 -20.51
CA ALA A 199 51.21 2.35 -19.31
C ALA A 199 52.25 3.43 -19.63
N ARG A 200 52.25 4.50 -18.82
CA ARG A 200 53.27 5.56 -18.89
C ARG A 200 54.63 4.92 -18.64
N ARG A 201 55.53 4.95 -19.63
CA ARG A 201 56.91 4.49 -19.47
C ARG A 201 57.63 5.35 -18.42
N PRO A 202 58.59 4.77 -17.67
CA PRO A 202 59.35 5.48 -16.63
C PRO A 202 60.13 6.67 -17.19
#